data_AF-A0A419WRA1-F1
#
_entry.id   AF-A0A419WRA1-F1
#
_cell.length_a   1.000
_cell.length_b   1.000
_cell.length_c   1.000
_cell.angle_alpha   90.00
_cell.angle_beta   90.00
_cell.angle_gamma   90.00
#
_symmetry.space_group_name_H-M   'P 1'
#
loop_
_entity.id
_entity.type
_entity.pdbx_description
1 polymer ?
#
loop_
_entity_poly.entity_id
_entity_poly.type
_entity_poly.pdbx_seq_one_letter_code
_entity_poly.pdbx_strand_id
1 'polypeptide(L)'
;MSAPNQRPWAEVHRIPSFLERLEEEGGVRVLEFVDELVGEGSLPIDPEGVVYHDRGIRVPGYDATFVHEPTGSRGRPAFSLEVDSIGPRNTWAVFDATVSWDFYLLMTQGVAALAWVSDEEYRIEEADEFETKHDALTAGRFSFGVFLYGPEDWTERADQLRQTTSPAYLRREDGSTVVPSTQNEFYRYVDATPTEFRTSGNADSYLGLLELELTID
;
A
#
# COMPACT_ATOMS: atom_id res chain seq x y z
N MET A 1 -12.86 5.03 -24.45
CA MET A 1 -13.78 5.88 -23.68
C MET A 1 -12.93 6.56 -22.64
N SER A 2 -12.90 7.89 -22.59
CA SER A 2 -12.07 8.62 -21.63
C SER A 2 -12.52 8.29 -20.21
N ALA A 3 -11.61 7.78 -19.38
CA ALA A 3 -11.86 7.67 -17.95
C ALA A 3 -12.28 9.06 -17.43
N PRO A 4 -13.26 9.15 -16.53
CA PRO A 4 -13.66 10.44 -15.98
C PRO A 4 -12.45 11.09 -15.33
N ASN A 5 -12.25 12.37 -15.65
CA ASN A 5 -11.15 13.24 -15.22
C ASN A 5 -11.24 13.58 -13.71
N GLN A 6 -11.55 12.59 -12.87
CA GLN A 6 -11.60 12.71 -11.43
C GLN A 6 -10.17 12.58 -10.93
N ARG A 7 -9.63 13.69 -10.43
CA ARG A 7 -8.38 13.71 -9.66
C ARG A 7 -8.77 13.42 -8.21
N PRO A 8 -8.70 12.17 -7.72
CA PRO A 8 -9.08 11.85 -6.34
C PRO A 8 -8.20 12.56 -5.31
N TRP A 9 -6.96 12.89 -5.68
CA TRP A 9 -6.00 13.56 -4.81
C TRP A 9 -5.89 15.04 -5.14
N ALA A 10 -6.01 15.87 -4.12
CA ALA A 10 -5.89 17.33 -4.24
C ALA A 10 -4.42 17.75 -4.25
N GLU A 11 -3.59 17.06 -3.47
CA GLU A 11 -2.16 17.32 -3.34
C GLU A 11 -1.37 16.02 -3.50
N VAL A 12 -0.25 16.10 -4.23
CA VAL A 12 0.67 15.00 -4.50
C VAL A 12 2.09 15.51 -4.31
N HIS A 13 2.76 15.04 -3.26
CA HIS A 13 4.09 15.48 -2.87
C HIS A 13 5.07 14.33 -3.07
N ARG A 14 6.03 14.48 -3.99
CA ARG A 14 7.11 13.49 -4.16
C ARG A 14 8.07 13.56 -2.97
N ILE A 15 8.59 12.40 -2.56
CA ILE A 15 9.52 12.23 -1.45
C ILE A 15 10.81 11.58 -1.97
N PRO A 16 11.75 12.36 -2.55
CA PRO A 16 12.93 11.80 -3.21
C PRO A 16 13.88 11.07 -2.26
N SER A 17 13.95 11.47 -0.99
CA SER A 17 14.91 10.98 0.00
C SER A 17 14.39 9.80 0.82
N PHE A 18 13.23 9.23 0.50
CA PHE A 18 12.62 8.18 1.32
C PHE A 18 13.52 6.94 1.46
N LEU A 19 14.04 6.42 0.34
CA LEU A 19 14.88 5.23 0.36
C LEU A 19 16.25 5.47 1.00
N GLU A 20 16.83 6.66 0.82
CA GLU A 20 18.07 7.05 1.49
C GLU A 20 17.87 7.06 3.01
N ARG A 21 16.78 7.70 3.47
CA ARG A 21 16.40 7.68 4.89
C ARG A 21 16.18 6.25 5.41
N LEU A 22 15.49 5.41 4.64
CA LEU A 22 15.23 4.02 5.02
C LEU A 22 16.54 3.21 5.15
N GLU A 23 17.49 3.42 4.24
CA GLU A 23 18.82 2.80 4.31
C GLU A 23 19.59 3.25 5.56
N GLU A 24 19.54 4.55 5.88
CA GLU A 24 20.24 5.15 7.03
C GLU A 24 19.64 4.72 8.39
N GLU A 25 18.32 4.73 8.51
CA GLU A 25 17.60 4.44 9.76
C GLU A 25 17.36 2.94 9.96
N GLY A 26 17.39 2.14 8.89
CA GLY A 26 17.12 0.70 8.90
C GLY A 26 15.63 0.36 8.98
N GLY A 27 14.80 1.28 9.50
CA GLY A 27 13.35 1.19 9.45
C GLY A 27 12.67 2.53 9.64
N VAL A 28 11.53 2.72 8.97
CA VAL A 28 10.76 3.98 8.95
C VAL A 28 9.29 3.66 9.22
N ARG A 29 8.78 4.13 10.36
CA ARG A 29 7.36 4.00 10.72
C ARG A 29 6.53 5.01 9.94
N VAL A 30 5.43 4.57 9.34
CA VAL A 30 4.65 5.40 8.41
C VAL A 30 3.99 6.57 9.12
N LEU A 31 3.31 6.35 10.25
CA LEU A 31 2.61 7.43 10.95
C LEU A 31 3.59 8.53 11.41
N GLU A 32 4.70 8.13 12.03
CA GLU A 32 5.75 9.04 12.49
C GLU A 32 6.38 9.80 11.32
N PHE A 33 6.76 9.09 10.26
CA PHE A 33 7.37 9.69 9.08
C PHE A 33 6.47 10.74 8.41
N VAL A 34 5.17 10.44 8.28
CA VAL A 34 4.24 11.37 7.64
C VAL A 34 4.02 12.61 8.51
N ASP A 35 3.89 12.44 9.83
CA ASP A 35 3.77 13.57 10.76
C ASP A 35 4.99 14.50 10.70
N GLU A 36 6.21 13.94 10.66
CA GLU A 36 7.43 14.72 10.48
C GLU A 36 7.49 15.44 9.12
N LEU A 37 7.05 14.77 8.05
CA LEU A 37 7.14 15.29 6.69
C LEU A 37 6.28 16.54 6.48
N VAL A 38 5.06 16.56 7.03
CA VAL A 38 4.14 17.70 6.88
C VAL A 38 4.20 18.67 8.07
N GLY A 39 4.75 18.23 9.20
CA GLY A 39 4.73 18.94 10.49
C GLY A 39 3.42 18.69 11.25
N GLU A 40 3.55 18.57 12.57
CA GLU A 40 2.45 18.23 13.50
C GLU A 40 1.17 19.04 13.21
N GLY A 41 0.06 18.32 13.01
CA GLY A 41 -1.26 18.91 12.77
C GLY A 41 -1.51 19.47 11.36
N SER A 42 -0.59 19.25 10.41
CA SER A 42 -0.75 19.70 9.02
C SER A 42 -1.46 18.69 8.12
N LEU A 43 -1.65 17.45 8.58
CA LEU A 43 -2.46 16.47 7.88
C LEU A 43 -3.94 16.89 7.87
N PRO A 44 -4.68 16.57 6.79
CA PRO A 44 -6.13 16.80 6.74
C PRO A 44 -6.92 15.87 7.68
N ILE A 45 -6.23 14.97 8.39
CA ILE A 45 -6.77 13.94 9.28
C ILE A 45 -5.84 13.75 10.48
N ASP A 46 -6.39 13.25 11.59
CA ASP A 46 -5.64 12.75 12.75
C ASP A 46 -5.62 11.21 12.67
N PRO A 47 -4.57 10.59 12.12
CA PRO A 47 -4.60 9.17 11.80
C PRO A 47 -4.52 8.28 13.05
N GLU A 48 -5.50 7.39 13.23
CA GLU A 48 -5.49 6.36 14.29
C GLU A 48 -5.07 4.98 13.80
N GLY A 49 -4.96 4.82 12.48
CA GLY A 49 -4.49 3.58 11.88
C GLY A 49 -4.33 3.69 10.37
N VAL A 50 -3.88 2.58 9.81
CA VAL A 50 -3.46 2.49 8.43
C VAL A 50 -4.11 1.32 7.70
N VAL A 51 -4.16 1.41 6.38
CA VAL A 51 -4.50 0.29 5.52
C VAL A 51 -3.45 0.17 4.44
N TYR A 52 -2.63 -0.88 4.50
CA TYR A 52 -1.78 -1.26 3.39
C TYR A 52 -2.65 -1.73 2.22
N HIS A 53 -2.30 -1.25 1.03
CA HIS A 53 -2.93 -1.54 -0.23
C HIS A 53 -1.95 -2.25 -1.16
N ASP A 54 -2.39 -3.39 -1.67
CA ASP A 54 -1.72 -4.11 -2.74
C ASP A 54 -2.76 -4.53 -3.76
N ARG A 55 -2.92 -3.74 -4.84
CA ARG A 55 -3.73 -4.09 -6.01
C ARG A 55 -5.11 -4.72 -5.70
N GLY A 56 -5.79 -4.16 -4.72
CA GLY A 56 -7.13 -4.58 -4.30
C GLY A 56 -7.13 -5.29 -2.94
N ILE A 57 -6.04 -5.92 -2.54
CA ILE A 57 -5.83 -6.40 -1.18
C ILE A 57 -5.68 -5.19 -0.25
N ARG A 58 -6.31 -5.28 0.92
CA ARG A 58 -6.34 -4.23 1.92
C ARG A 58 -6.13 -4.82 3.32
N VAL A 59 -5.03 -4.42 3.94
CA VAL A 59 -4.62 -4.91 5.25
C VAL A 59 -4.66 -3.77 6.27
N PRO A 60 -5.67 -3.74 7.16
CA PRO A 60 -5.70 -2.85 8.31
C PRO A 60 -4.60 -3.15 9.32
N GLY A 61 -3.90 -2.11 9.75
CA GLY A 61 -2.99 -2.13 10.91
C GLY A 61 -3.04 -0.84 11.70
N TYR A 62 -2.54 -0.86 12.93
CA TYR A 62 -2.42 0.36 13.74
C TYR A 62 -1.30 1.28 13.21
N ASP A 63 -0.31 0.72 12.54
CA ASP A 63 0.76 1.41 11.83
C ASP A 63 1.34 0.45 10.77
N ALA A 64 2.29 0.94 9.98
CA ALA A 64 3.14 0.11 9.14
C ALA A 64 4.59 0.61 9.22
N THR A 65 5.54 -0.30 9.08
CA THR A 65 6.97 0.00 9.16
C THR A 65 7.65 -0.47 7.88
N PHE A 66 8.28 0.47 7.17
CA PHE A 66 9.22 0.11 6.13
C PHE A 66 10.52 -0.37 6.76
N VAL A 67 11.11 -1.43 6.22
CA VAL A 67 12.37 -2.01 6.72
C VAL A 67 13.36 -2.12 5.57
N HIS A 68 14.59 -1.65 5.79
CA HIS A 68 15.66 -1.87 4.83
C HIS A 68 16.12 -3.33 4.89
N GLU A 69 16.09 -4.03 3.77
CA GLU A 69 16.60 -5.39 3.65
C GLU A 69 17.91 -5.40 2.84
N PRO A 70 19.08 -5.40 3.50
CA PRO A 70 20.34 -5.50 2.77
C PRO A 70 20.42 -6.85 2.02
N THR A 71 21.24 -6.91 0.97
CA THR A 71 21.38 -8.05 0.03
C THR A 71 21.31 -9.45 0.66
N GLY A 72 21.84 -9.60 1.87
CA GLY A 72 21.46 -10.68 2.79
C GLY A 72 21.40 -12.09 2.20
N SER A 73 20.45 -12.89 2.68
CA SER A 73 20.19 -14.25 2.18
C SER A 73 19.48 -14.28 0.83
N ARG A 74 18.80 -13.20 0.43
CA ARG A 74 18.04 -13.10 -0.83
C ARG A 74 18.95 -12.92 -2.05
N GLY A 75 20.19 -12.49 -1.86
CA GLY A 75 21.17 -12.28 -2.93
C GLY A 75 20.93 -11.02 -3.77
N ARG A 76 19.97 -10.17 -3.37
CA ARG A 76 19.72 -8.83 -3.93
C ARG A 76 19.18 -7.91 -2.84
N PRO A 77 19.46 -6.60 -2.89
CA PRO A 77 18.88 -5.65 -1.94
C PRO A 77 17.36 -5.58 -2.11
N ALA A 78 16.67 -5.33 -1.02
CA ALA A 78 15.22 -5.18 -0.97
C ALA A 78 14.84 -4.14 0.09
N PHE A 79 13.58 -3.79 0.11
CA PHE A 79 12.95 -3.21 1.29
C PHE A 79 11.63 -3.91 1.51
N SER A 80 11.14 -3.88 2.73
CA SER A 80 9.86 -4.49 3.07
C SER A 80 8.95 -3.52 3.79
N LEU A 81 7.66 -3.88 3.83
CA LEU A 81 6.65 -3.24 4.63
C LEU A 81 6.05 -4.29 5.57
N GLU A 82 6.22 -4.06 6.86
CA GLU A 82 5.51 -4.77 7.92
C GLU A 82 4.27 -3.97 8.31
N VAL A 83 3.13 -4.64 8.48
CA VAL A 83 1.91 -3.98 8.97
C VAL A 83 1.64 -4.46 10.39
N ASP A 84 1.53 -3.52 11.33
CA ASP A 84 1.14 -3.77 12.73
C ASP A 84 -0.34 -4.13 12.80
N SER A 85 -0.63 -5.35 12.34
CA SER A 85 -1.95 -5.79 11.93
C SER A 85 -2.88 -6.03 13.11
N ILE A 86 -4.19 -6.02 12.85
CA ILE A 86 -5.19 -6.20 13.90
C ILE A 86 -5.31 -7.69 14.28
N GLY A 87 -5.09 -8.00 15.56
CA GLY A 87 -5.25 -9.35 16.09
C GLY A 87 -4.07 -10.25 15.71
N PRO A 88 -4.27 -11.55 15.49
CA PRO A 88 -3.19 -12.50 15.20
C PRO A 88 -2.75 -12.48 13.72
N ARG A 89 -2.93 -11.35 13.03
CA ARG A 89 -2.63 -11.25 11.59
C ARG A 89 -1.18 -10.86 11.41
N ASN A 90 -0.56 -11.37 10.37
CA ASN A 90 0.77 -10.94 9.95
C ASN A 90 0.73 -10.54 8.48
N THR A 91 1.46 -9.49 8.14
CA THR A 91 1.56 -9.00 6.77
C THR A 91 2.94 -8.44 6.54
N TRP A 92 3.61 -9.02 5.53
CA TRP A 92 4.95 -8.65 5.12
C TRP A 92 5.02 -8.60 3.60
N ALA A 93 5.25 -7.42 3.04
CA ALA A 93 5.44 -7.22 1.61
C ALA A 93 6.90 -6.86 1.32
N VAL A 94 7.56 -7.59 0.43
CA VAL A 94 8.97 -7.37 0.08
C VAL A 94 9.07 -6.84 -1.35
N PHE A 95 9.80 -5.76 -1.52
CA PHE A 95 9.99 -5.06 -2.79
C PHE A 95 11.46 -5.11 -3.24
N ASP A 96 11.67 -5.28 -4.54
CA ASP A 96 12.99 -5.32 -5.15
C ASP A 96 13.63 -3.93 -5.14
N ALA A 97 14.72 -3.75 -4.38
CA ALA A 97 15.43 -2.47 -4.33
C ALA A 97 16.44 -2.31 -5.48
N THR A 98 16.52 -3.27 -6.40
CA THR A 98 17.33 -3.13 -7.63
C THR A 98 16.62 -2.35 -8.73
N VAL A 99 15.30 -2.15 -8.61
CA VAL A 99 14.53 -1.26 -9.49
C VAL A 99 14.36 0.12 -8.85
N SER A 100 14.06 1.11 -9.68
CA SER A 100 13.87 2.49 -9.23
C SER A 100 12.44 2.72 -8.75
N TRP A 101 12.30 3.23 -7.53
CA TRP A 101 11.03 3.54 -6.88
C TRP A 101 10.91 5.03 -6.58
N ASP A 102 9.71 5.56 -6.74
CA ASP A 102 9.36 6.89 -6.27
C ASP A 102 8.27 6.81 -5.21
N PHE A 103 8.47 7.53 -4.10
CA PHE A 103 7.52 7.64 -3.00
C PHE A 103 6.80 8.99 -3.06
N TYR A 104 5.52 8.98 -2.69
CA TYR A 104 4.65 10.15 -2.72
C TYR A 104 3.72 10.18 -1.52
N LEU A 105 3.57 11.35 -0.91
CA LEU A 105 2.45 11.64 -0.03
C LEU A 105 1.29 12.20 -0.85
N LEU A 106 0.16 11.53 -0.80
CA LEU A 106 -1.09 11.91 -1.45
C LEU A 106 -2.06 12.43 -0.39
N MET A 107 -2.68 13.58 -0.62
CA MET A 107 -3.62 14.16 0.32
C MET A 107 -4.87 14.68 -0.39
N THR A 108 -6.01 14.48 0.26
CA THR A 108 -7.28 15.11 -0.09
C THR A 108 -8.10 15.27 1.18
N GLN A 109 -9.30 15.86 1.06
CA GLN A 109 -10.15 16.05 2.23
C GLN A 109 -10.52 14.69 2.86
N GLY A 110 -10.14 14.49 4.12
CA GLY A 110 -10.52 13.31 4.91
C GLY A 110 -9.69 12.05 4.68
N VAL A 111 -8.67 12.07 3.82
CA VAL A 111 -7.76 10.92 3.65
C VAL A 111 -6.38 11.36 3.15
N ALA A 112 -5.35 10.67 3.63
CA ALA A 112 -4.00 10.76 3.12
C ALA A 112 -3.46 9.35 2.81
N ALA A 113 -2.46 9.26 1.95
CA ALA A 113 -1.78 8.00 1.66
C ALA A 113 -0.31 8.21 1.33
N LEU A 114 0.55 7.31 1.82
CA LEU A 114 1.91 7.17 1.32
C LEU A 114 1.89 6.11 0.21
N ALA A 115 2.11 6.52 -1.04
CA ALA A 115 2.13 5.63 -2.21
C ALA A 115 3.54 5.49 -2.77
N TRP A 116 3.84 4.35 -3.39
CA TRP A 116 5.10 4.15 -4.11
C TRP A 116 4.86 3.44 -5.44
N VAL A 117 5.64 3.82 -6.44
CA VAL A 117 5.51 3.33 -7.82
C VAL A 117 6.88 3.14 -8.45
N SER A 118 7.10 1.97 -9.05
CA SER A 118 8.35 1.70 -9.76
C SER A 118 8.35 2.34 -11.15
N ASP A 119 9.54 2.61 -11.70
CA ASP A 119 9.66 3.08 -13.09
C ASP A 119 9.03 2.09 -14.08
N GLU A 120 9.19 0.80 -13.82
CA GLU A 120 8.75 -0.25 -14.71
C GLU A 120 7.23 -0.47 -14.65
N GLU A 121 6.63 -0.44 -13.46
CA GLU A 121 5.17 -0.43 -13.28
C GLU A 121 4.54 0.72 -14.08
N TYR A 122 5.03 1.94 -13.88
CA TYR A 122 4.54 3.11 -14.59
C TYR A 122 4.67 2.96 -16.10
N ARG A 123 5.84 2.53 -16.57
CA ARG A 123 6.12 2.37 -18.00
C ARG A 123 5.19 1.36 -18.68
N ILE A 124 4.77 0.32 -17.95
CA ILE A 124 3.94 -0.77 -18.50
C ILE A 124 2.45 -0.49 -18.37
N GLU A 125 2.00 0.03 -17.21
CA GLU A 125 0.56 0.13 -16.92
C GLU A 125 -0.02 1.52 -17.22
N GLU A 126 0.76 2.61 -17.11
CA GLU A 126 0.21 3.96 -17.02
C GLU A 126 0.77 4.96 -18.06
N ALA A 127 1.96 4.71 -18.61
CA ALA A 127 2.65 5.64 -19.52
C ALA A 127 1.93 5.90 -20.87
N ASP A 128 0.98 5.04 -21.25
CA ASP A 128 0.14 5.26 -22.44
C ASP A 128 -0.96 6.32 -22.19
N GLU A 129 -1.36 6.52 -20.93
CA GLU A 129 -2.45 7.42 -20.53
C GLU A 129 -1.96 8.68 -19.79
N PHE A 130 -0.80 8.62 -19.13
CA PHE A 130 -0.25 9.69 -18.30
C PHE A 130 1.16 10.09 -18.77
N GLU A 131 1.46 11.40 -18.74
CA GLU A 131 2.78 11.91 -19.12
C GLU A 131 3.83 11.66 -18.02
N THR A 132 3.41 11.72 -16.75
CA THR A 132 4.27 11.49 -15.59
C THR A 132 3.62 10.58 -14.54
N LYS A 133 4.45 9.95 -13.70
CA LYS A 133 4.00 9.23 -12.49
C LYS A 133 3.15 10.12 -11.58
N HIS A 134 3.49 11.41 -11.48
CA HIS A 134 2.72 12.37 -10.69
C HIS A 134 1.29 12.52 -11.22
N ASP A 135 1.12 12.57 -12.54
CA ASP A 135 -0.21 12.67 -13.16
C ASP A 135 -1.03 11.39 -12.94
N ALA A 136 -0.39 10.22 -13.08
CA ALA A 136 -0.99 8.92 -12.79
C ALA A 136 -1.46 8.84 -11.32
N LEU A 137 -0.59 9.19 -10.37
CA LEU A 137 -0.92 9.23 -8.94
C LEU A 137 -2.01 10.25 -8.62
N THR A 138 -1.99 11.42 -9.26
CA THR A 138 -3.06 12.43 -9.12
C THR A 138 -4.42 11.88 -9.54
N ALA A 139 -4.44 11.00 -10.56
CA ALA A 139 -5.62 10.26 -11.01
C ALA A 139 -5.94 9.01 -10.18
N GLY A 140 -5.17 8.73 -9.12
CA GLY A 140 -5.36 7.59 -8.22
C GLY A 140 -4.82 6.27 -8.77
N ARG A 141 -3.87 6.32 -9.71
CA ARG A 141 -3.25 5.15 -10.33
C ARG A 141 -1.96 4.79 -9.60
N PHE A 142 -2.00 3.71 -8.82
CA PHE A 142 -0.84 3.10 -8.18
C PHE A 142 -1.21 1.71 -7.64
N SER A 143 -0.26 0.78 -7.66
CA SER A 143 -0.47 -0.58 -7.11
C SER A 143 -0.36 -0.64 -5.59
N PHE A 144 0.53 0.17 -5.02
CA PHE A 144 0.96 0.03 -3.63
C PHE A 144 0.84 1.34 -2.85
N GLY A 145 0.31 1.25 -1.63
CA GLY A 145 0.22 2.41 -0.76
C GLY A 145 -0.21 2.06 0.65
N VAL A 146 0.05 2.96 1.59
CA VAL A 146 -0.48 2.92 2.95
C VAL A 146 -1.43 4.09 3.11
N PHE A 147 -2.73 3.79 3.21
CA PHE A 147 -3.76 4.79 3.45
C PHE A 147 -3.85 5.09 4.95
N LEU A 148 -3.95 6.36 5.27
CA LEU A 148 -4.06 6.90 6.62
C LEU A 148 -5.54 7.21 6.88
N TYR A 149 -6.10 6.71 7.98
CA TYR A 149 -7.50 6.91 8.33
C TYR A 149 -7.66 7.56 9.69
N GLY A 150 -8.60 8.51 9.77
CA GLY A 150 -9.02 9.10 11.04
C GLY A 150 -9.81 8.13 11.92
N PRO A 151 -10.15 8.54 13.16
CA PRO A 151 -10.68 7.66 14.20
C PRO A 151 -11.94 6.87 13.79
N GLU A 152 -12.92 7.55 13.19
CA GLU A 152 -14.22 6.97 12.85
C GLU A 152 -14.07 5.89 11.77
N ASP A 153 -13.40 6.24 10.65
CA ASP A 153 -13.17 5.35 9.52
C ASP A 153 -12.27 4.15 9.87
N TRP A 154 -11.28 4.39 10.73
CA TRP A 154 -10.38 3.37 11.21
C TRP A 154 -11.10 2.36 12.11
N THR A 155 -11.88 2.85 13.08
CA THR A 155 -12.60 2.01 14.04
C THR A 155 -13.56 1.06 13.34
N GLU A 156 -14.32 1.54 12.34
CA GLU A 156 -15.24 0.70 11.57
C GLU A 156 -14.51 -0.46 10.87
N ARG A 157 -13.37 -0.17 10.22
CA ARG A 157 -12.54 -1.19 9.54
C ARG A 157 -11.96 -2.18 10.51
N ALA A 158 -11.50 -1.69 11.67
CA ALA A 158 -10.93 -2.53 12.70
C ALA A 158 -11.97 -3.50 13.28
N ASP A 159 -13.16 -3.01 13.59
CA ASP A 159 -14.26 -3.81 14.12
C ASP A 159 -14.77 -4.83 13.11
N GLN A 160 -14.85 -4.46 11.82
CA GLN A 160 -15.22 -5.38 10.76
C GLN A 160 -14.20 -6.51 10.62
N LEU A 161 -12.90 -6.19 10.62
CA LEU A 161 -11.86 -7.21 10.48
C LEU A 161 -11.79 -8.14 11.70
N ARG A 162 -11.99 -7.63 12.92
CA ARG A 162 -12.05 -8.41 14.17
C ARG A 162 -13.15 -9.48 14.18
N GLN A 163 -14.19 -9.31 13.37
CA GLN A 163 -15.30 -10.27 13.25
C GLN A 163 -14.98 -11.46 12.33
N THR A 164 -13.78 -11.50 11.74
CA THR A 164 -13.38 -12.53 10.76
C THR A 164 -12.05 -13.19 11.13
N THR A 165 -11.75 -14.32 10.50
CA THR A 165 -10.41 -14.93 10.46
C THR A 165 -9.76 -14.77 9.08
N SER A 166 -10.16 -13.76 8.31
CA SER A 166 -9.49 -13.39 7.06
C SER A 166 -8.26 -12.52 7.37
N PRO A 167 -7.13 -12.71 6.67
CA PRO A 167 -5.95 -11.87 6.86
C PRO A 167 -6.18 -10.43 6.38
N ALA A 168 -7.06 -10.22 5.41
CA ALA A 168 -7.29 -8.93 4.77
C ALA A 168 -8.73 -8.82 4.23
N TYR A 169 -9.13 -7.64 3.77
CA TYR A 169 -10.30 -7.49 2.89
C TYR A 169 -9.84 -7.16 1.46
N LEU A 170 -10.79 -7.26 0.53
CA LEU A 170 -10.56 -7.10 -0.89
C LEU A 170 -11.42 -5.94 -1.41
N ARG A 171 -10.85 -5.10 -2.26
CA ARG A 171 -11.55 -4.00 -2.94
C ARG A 171 -11.50 -4.24 -4.45
N ARG A 172 -12.66 -4.47 -5.04
CA ARG A 172 -12.81 -4.69 -6.49
C ARG A 172 -12.59 -3.40 -7.27
N GLU A 173 -12.38 -3.54 -8.58
CA GLU A 173 -12.24 -2.41 -9.51
C GLU A 173 -13.49 -1.51 -9.55
N ASP A 174 -14.68 -2.08 -9.33
CA ASP A 174 -15.94 -1.33 -9.22
C ASP A 174 -16.06 -0.53 -7.91
N GLY A 175 -15.03 -0.61 -7.05
CA GLY A 175 -14.94 0.08 -5.78
C GLY A 175 -15.60 -0.65 -4.61
N SER A 176 -16.29 -1.77 -4.85
CA SER A 176 -16.95 -2.55 -3.79
C SER A 176 -15.95 -3.31 -2.92
N THR A 177 -16.28 -3.41 -1.63
CA THR A 177 -15.48 -4.15 -0.65
C THR A 177 -16.06 -5.55 -0.44
N VAL A 178 -15.20 -6.55 -0.52
CA VAL A 178 -15.47 -7.94 -0.13
C VAL A 178 -14.69 -8.20 1.15
N VAL A 179 -15.38 -8.64 2.19
CA VAL A 179 -14.75 -9.03 3.47
C VAL A 179 -14.92 -10.53 3.65
N PRO A 180 -13.88 -11.33 3.33
CA PRO A 180 -13.93 -12.76 3.54
C PRO A 180 -14.08 -13.06 5.03
N SER A 181 -14.80 -14.12 5.37
CA SER A 181 -14.99 -14.55 6.75
C SER A 181 -13.80 -15.36 7.27
N THR A 182 -13.05 -16.00 6.37
CA THR A 182 -11.94 -16.92 6.69
C THR A 182 -10.76 -16.76 5.74
N GLN A 183 -9.55 -17.16 6.18
CA GLN A 183 -8.35 -17.19 5.34
C GLN A 183 -8.51 -18.03 4.06
N ASN A 184 -9.18 -19.18 4.13
CA ASN A 184 -9.45 -20.00 2.94
C ASN A 184 -10.36 -19.27 1.94
N GLU A 185 -11.41 -18.61 2.43
CA GLU A 185 -12.27 -17.79 1.58
C GLU A 185 -11.50 -16.63 0.95
N PHE A 186 -10.61 -15.97 1.70
CA PHE A 186 -9.72 -14.95 1.17
C PHE A 186 -8.89 -15.46 -0.01
N TYR A 187 -8.14 -16.57 0.16
CA TYR A 187 -7.32 -17.10 -0.93
C TYR A 187 -8.16 -17.60 -2.10
N ARG A 188 -9.36 -18.16 -1.86
CA ARG A 188 -10.27 -18.49 -2.95
C ARG A 188 -10.66 -17.27 -3.77
N TYR A 189 -10.87 -16.11 -3.15
CA TYR A 189 -11.15 -14.88 -3.90
C TYR A 189 -9.92 -14.36 -4.64
N VAL A 190 -8.74 -14.39 -4.02
CA VAL A 190 -7.47 -14.03 -4.68
C VAL A 190 -7.23 -14.93 -5.90
N ASP A 191 -7.34 -16.25 -5.74
CA ASP A 191 -7.06 -17.22 -6.80
C ASP A 191 -8.15 -17.28 -7.89
N ALA A 192 -9.42 -17.04 -7.53
CA ALA A 192 -10.54 -17.11 -8.47
C ALA A 192 -10.67 -15.87 -9.36
N THR A 193 -9.96 -14.81 -9.04
CA THR A 193 -10.10 -13.55 -9.75
C THR A 193 -8.97 -13.39 -10.76
N PRO A 194 -9.24 -13.48 -12.09
CA PRO A 194 -8.20 -13.63 -13.11
C PRO A 194 -7.27 -12.42 -13.30
N THR A 195 -7.48 -11.33 -12.55
CA THR A 195 -6.77 -10.06 -12.70
C THR A 195 -6.89 -9.13 -11.49
N GLU A 196 -8.02 -9.16 -10.77
CA GLU A 196 -8.38 -8.13 -9.76
C GLU A 196 -7.69 -8.30 -8.39
N PHE A 197 -7.15 -9.47 -8.05
CA PHE A 197 -6.48 -9.74 -6.77
C PHE A 197 -5.34 -10.73 -7.01
N ARG A 198 -4.18 -10.26 -7.47
CA ARG A 198 -3.12 -11.16 -7.97
C ARG A 198 -2.60 -12.09 -6.86
N THR A 199 -2.26 -13.31 -7.29
CA THR A 199 -1.84 -14.47 -6.49
C THR A 199 -0.74 -14.15 -5.48
N SER A 200 -0.90 -14.66 -4.26
CA SER A 200 0.20 -14.84 -3.30
C SER A 200 1.31 -15.68 -3.95
N GLY A 201 2.33 -15.03 -4.48
CA GLY A 201 3.55 -15.66 -5.02
C GLY A 201 3.81 -15.55 -6.53
N ASN A 202 2.96 -14.90 -7.34
CA ASN A 202 3.22 -14.70 -8.79
C ASN A 202 2.81 -13.30 -9.27
N ALA A 203 3.22 -12.26 -8.55
CA ALA A 203 3.17 -10.91 -9.11
C ALA A 203 4.06 -10.85 -10.36
N ASP A 204 3.60 -10.16 -11.40
CA ASP A 204 4.44 -9.92 -12.56
C ASP A 204 5.72 -9.21 -12.11
N SER A 205 6.88 -9.68 -12.57
CA SER A 205 8.18 -9.18 -12.09
C SER A 205 8.37 -7.68 -12.27
N TYR A 206 7.64 -7.06 -13.21
CA TYR A 206 7.70 -5.63 -13.44
C TYR A 206 7.12 -4.78 -12.30
N LEU A 207 6.27 -5.38 -11.45
CA LEU A 207 5.73 -4.70 -10.28
C LEU A 207 6.78 -4.48 -9.19
N GLY A 208 7.92 -5.17 -9.27
CA GLY A 208 8.97 -5.09 -8.24
C GLY A 208 8.56 -5.69 -6.89
N LEU A 209 7.38 -6.32 -6.77
CA LEU A 209 6.98 -7.09 -5.59
C LEU A 209 7.64 -8.48 -5.65
N LEU A 210 8.53 -8.77 -4.70
CA LEU A 210 9.23 -10.05 -4.59
C LEU A 210 8.43 -11.08 -3.79
N GLU A 211 7.72 -10.63 -2.77
CA GLU A 211 7.03 -11.51 -1.83
C GLU A 211 5.89 -10.74 -1.16
N LEU A 212 4.76 -11.41 -0.95
CA LEU A 212 3.66 -10.92 -0.14
C LEU A 212 3.19 -12.05 0.76
N GLU A 213 3.50 -11.94 2.04
CA GLU A 213 3.02 -12.84 3.08
C GLU A 213 1.80 -12.21 3.77
N LEU A 214 0.71 -12.98 3.84
CA LEU A 214 -0.54 -12.61 4.51
C LEU A 214 -1.02 -13.81 5.32
N THR A 215 -0.83 -13.79 6.63
CA THR A 215 -1.10 -14.96 7.48
C THR A 215 -1.94 -14.59 8.69
N ILE A 216 -2.47 -15.63 9.35
CA ILE A 216 -3.14 -15.56 10.63
C ILE A 216 -2.58 -16.70 11.50
N ASP A 217 -2.16 -16.37 12.72
CA ASP A 217 -1.64 -17.33 13.70
C ASP A 217 -2.77 -18.10 14.44
#